data_AF-A0A6P0UGU7-F1
#
_entry.id   AF-A0A6P0UGU7-F1
#
_cell.length_a   1.000
_cell.length_b   1.000
_cell.length_c   1.000
_cell.angle_alpha   90.00
_cell.angle_beta   90.00
_cell.angle_gamma   90.00
#
_symmetry.space_group_name_H-M   'P 1'
#
loop_
_entity.id
_entity.type
_entity.pdbx_description
1 polymer ?
#
loop_
_entity_poly.entity_id
_entity_poly.type
_entity_poly.pdbx_seq_one_letter_code
_entity_poly.pdbx_strand_id
1 'polypeptide(L)'
;MKLLTATITAIFGIYLISLFVLTLVSKGVAVKFLSSFASSARAHYLEQLLRLIVGGSVLYYSADMLYPVIFKFFGWIVLATTIVLILTPWTWHHKFGQWAIPFAIRNIVFYSISAAIMGIFILYCVFKPLFLS
;
A
#
# COMPACT_ATOMS: atom_id res chain seq x y z
N MET A 1 0.76 -3.54 21.43
CA MET A 1 1.25 -3.98 20.11
C MET A 1 0.13 -4.30 19.14
N LYS A 2 -0.82 -5.19 19.47
CA LYS A 2 -1.97 -5.50 18.59
C LYS A 2 -2.79 -4.29 18.13
N LEU A 3 -3.17 -3.40 19.06
CA LEU A 3 -3.92 -2.18 18.72
C LEU A 3 -3.17 -1.31 17.70
N LEU A 4 -1.88 -1.07 17.92
CA LEU A 4 -1.04 -0.27 17.02
C LEU A 4 -1.01 -0.87 15.60
N THR A 5 -0.76 -2.17 15.47
CA THR A 5 -0.70 -2.84 14.17
C THR A 5 -2.07 -2.89 13.48
N ALA A 6 -3.15 -3.02 14.24
CA ALA A 6 -4.52 -2.92 13.73
C ALA A 6 -4.80 -1.51 13.19
N THR A 7 -4.45 -0.48 13.95
CA THR A 7 -4.61 0.93 13.55
C THR A 7 -3.81 1.26 12.30
N ILE A 8 -2.54 0.85 12.21
CA ILE A 8 -1.71 1.07 11.02
C ILE A 8 -2.32 0.36 9.81
N THR A 9 -2.79 -0.89 9.98
CA THR A 9 -3.43 -1.66 8.90
C THR A 9 -4.74 -0.99 8.44
N ALA A 10 -5.54 -0.46 9.37
CA ALA A 10 -6.74 0.28 9.03
C ALA A 10 -6.43 1.60 8.32
N ILE A 11 -5.44 2.37 8.79
CA ILE A 11 -4.97 3.59 8.11
C ILE A 11 -4.52 3.28 6.69
N PHE A 12 -3.83 2.16 6.48
CA PHE A 12 -3.44 1.70 5.15
C PHE A 12 -4.66 1.41 4.26
N GLY A 13 -5.67 0.72 4.78
CA GLY A 13 -6.94 0.50 4.06
C GLY A 13 -7.63 1.81 3.67
N ILE A 14 -7.72 2.78 4.59
CA ILE A 14 -8.29 4.11 4.35
C ILE A 14 -7.48 4.88 3.31
N TYR A 15 -6.14 4.81 3.39
CA TYR A 15 -5.25 5.44 2.43
C TYR A 15 -5.51 4.92 1.01
N LEU A 16 -5.66 3.60 0.82
CA LEU A 16 -5.97 3.03 -0.50
C LEU A 16 -7.31 3.52 -1.07
N ILE A 17 -8.35 3.63 -0.22
CA ILE A 17 -9.64 4.20 -0.62
C ILE A 17 -9.50 5.68 -0.99
N SER A 18 -8.68 6.41 -0.24
CA SER A 18 -8.44 7.83 -0.46
C SER A 18 -7.75 8.11 -1.80
N LEU A 19 -6.92 7.17 -2.31
CA LEU A 19 -6.36 7.27 -3.67
C LEU A 19 -7.42 7.24 -4.77
N PHE A 20 -8.50 6.46 -4.57
CA PHE A 20 -9.64 6.46 -5.47
C PHE A 20 -10.42 7.76 -5.41
N VAL A 21 -10.74 8.23 -4.20
CA VAL A 21 -11.40 9.53 -4.02
C VAL A 21 -10.58 10.65 -4.68
N LEU A 22 -9.26 10.66 -4.48
CA LEU A 22 -8.36 11.63 -5.10
C LEU A 22 -8.41 11.57 -6.63
N THR A 23 -8.45 10.36 -7.20
CA THR A 23 -8.53 10.16 -8.66
C THR A 23 -9.85 10.66 -9.24
N LEU A 24 -10.96 10.52 -8.50
CA LEU A 24 -12.27 11.04 -8.88
C LEU A 24 -12.34 12.57 -8.80
N VAL A 25 -11.76 13.17 -7.75
CA VAL A 25 -11.77 14.62 -7.54
C VAL A 25 -10.83 15.32 -8.52
N SER A 26 -9.60 14.82 -8.69
CA SER A 26 -8.64 15.38 -9.63
C SER A 26 -7.63 14.34 -10.10
N LYS A 27 -7.82 13.91 -11.35
CA LYS A 27 -6.84 13.06 -12.05
C LYS A 27 -5.46 13.73 -12.10
N GLY A 28 -5.40 15.05 -12.27
CA GLY A 28 -4.13 15.79 -12.29
C GLY A 28 -3.35 15.67 -10.97
N VAL A 29 -4.04 15.79 -9.83
CA VAL A 29 -3.41 15.62 -8.51
C VAL A 29 -3.00 14.16 -8.29
N ALA A 30 -3.83 13.20 -8.68
CA ALA A 30 -3.50 11.78 -8.58
C ALA A 30 -2.26 11.40 -9.43
N VAL A 31 -2.15 11.93 -10.66
CA VAL A 31 -0.98 11.75 -11.52
C VAL A 31 0.28 12.37 -10.92
N LYS A 32 0.18 13.58 -10.37
CA LYS A 32 1.31 14.25 -9.69
C LYS A 32 1.76 13.45 -8.46
N PHE A 33 0.81 12.94 -7.68
CA PHE A 33 1.08 12.08 -6.53
C PHE A 33 1.83 10.82 -6.95
N LEU A 34 1.33 10.08 -7.95
CA LEU A 34 1.96 8.86 -8.44
C LEU A 34 3.38 9.13 -8.98
N SER A 35 3.56 10.26 -9.67
CA SER A 35 4.85 10.66 -10.24
C SER A 35 5.88 11.07 -9.16
N SER A 36 5.41 11.43 -7.96
CA SER A 36 6.29 11.88 -6.87
C SER A 36 7.11 10.75 -6.24
N PHE A 37 6.64 9.50 -6.27
CA PHE A 37 7.32 8.34 -5.68
C PHE A 37 8.67 8.04 -6.33
N ALA A 38 8.78 8.25 -7.65
CA ALA A 38 10.03 8.06 -8.37
C ALA A 38 10.94 9.29 -8.32
N SER A 39 10.58 10.41 -7.69
CA SER A 39 11.27 11.69 -7.93
C SER A 39 12.67 11.84 -7.32
N SER A 40 12.99 11.12 -6.23
CA SER A 40 14.25 11.30 -5.50
C SER A 40 14.62 10.10 -4.63
N ALA A 41 15.89 10.01 -4.24
CA ALA A 41 16.34 9.01 -3.27
C ALA A 41 15.61 9.11 -1.92
N ARG A 42 15.30 10.33 -1.46
CA ARG A 42 14.52 10.54 -0.22
C ARG A 42 13.10 9.97 -0.35
N ALA A 43 12.44 10.20 -1.49
CA ALA A 43 11.12 9.63 -1.75
C ALA A 43 11.17 8.09 -1.78
N HIS A 44 12.19 7.51 -2.42
CA HIS A 44 12.41 6.06 -2.46
C HIS A 44 12.50 5.45 -1.06
N TYR A 45 13.42 5.94 -0.21
CA TYR A 45 13.60 5.36 1.12
C TYR A 45 12.41 5.64 2.05
N LEU A 46 11.72 6.77 1.91
CA LEU A 46 10.50 7.04 2.66
C LEU A 46 9.37 6.08 2.26
N GLU A 47 9.19 5.83 0.95
CA GLU A 47 8.24 4.84 0.46
C GLU A 47 8.54 3.46 1.03
N GLN A 48 9.80 3.00 0.95
CA GLN A 48 10.16 1.69 1.48
C GLN A 48 10.00 1.59 3.00
N LEU A 49 10.29 2.67 3.75
CA LEU A 49 10.06 2.71 5.19
C LEU A 49 8.58 2.57 5.53
N LEU A 50 7.71 3.34 4.86
CA LEU A 50 6.26 3.25 5.05
C LEU A 50 5.73 1.86 4.68
N ARG A 51 6.24 1.30 3.56
CA ARG A 51 5.90 -0.04 3.10
C ARG A 51 6.33 -1.13 4.09
N LEU A 52 7.49 -0.96 4.73
CA LEU A 52 7.97 -1.86 5.78
C LEU A 52 7.06 -1.81 7.01
N ILE A 53 6.68 -0.61 7.46
CA ILE A 53 5.79 -0.40 8.61
C ILE A 53 4.42 -1.03 8.34
N VAL A 54 3.85 -0.79 7.16
CA VAL A 54 2.56 -1.36 6.76
C VAL A 54 2.65 -2.88 6.62
N GLY A 55 3.63 -3.40 5.88
CA GLY A 55 3.82 -4.83 5.66
C GLY A 55 4.02 -5.59 6.97
N GLY A 56 4.84 -5.05 7.88
CA GLY A 56 5.05 -5.60 9.21
C GLY A 56 3.79 -5.57 10.07
N SER A 57 3.02 -4.47 10.01
CA SER A 57 1.76 -4.34 10.74
C SER A 57 0.70 -5.33 10.26
N VAL A 58 0.55 -5.48 8.94
CA VAL A 58 -0.38 -6.45 8.33
C VAL A 58 0.04 -7.88 8.68
N LEU A 59 1.33 -8.20 8.55
CA LEU A 59 1.84 -9.54 8.86
C LEU A 59 1.61 -9.88 10.34
N TYR A 60 1.93 -8.96 11.25
CA TYR A 60 1.77 -9.18 12.69
C TYR A 60 0.29 -9.31 13.08
N TYR A 61 -0.57 -8.43 12.57
CA TYR A 61 -2.00 -8.43 12.90
C TYR A 61 -2.79 -9.53 12.16
N SER A 62 -2.20 -10.15 11.12
CA SER A 62 -2.90 -11.13 10.27
C SER A 62 -3.59 -12.25 11.04
N ALA A 63 -3.02 -12.73 12.16
CA ALA A 63 -3.60 -13.80 12.97
C ALA A 63 -4.95 -13.42 13.61
N ASP A 64 -5.20 -12.13 13.82
CA ASP A 64 -6.44 -11.60 14.38
C ASP A 64 -7.43 -11.12 13.27
N MET A 65 -7.07 -11.22 11.99
CA MET A 65 -7.91 -10.84 10.86
C MET A 65 -8.81 -12.00 10.39
N LEU A 66 -9.93 -11.68 9.71
CA LEU A 66 -10.89 -12.67 9.21
C LEU A 66 -10.28 -13.76 8.29
N TYR A 67 -9.25 -13.42 7.51
CA TYR A 67 -8.59 -14.33 6.58
C TYR A 67 -7.08 -14.41 6.86
N PRO A 68 -6.66 -15.07 7.95
CA PRO A 68 -5.30 -14.95 8.47
C PRO A 68 -4.24 -15.46 7.50
N VAL A 69 -4.52 -16.54 6.76
CA VAL A 69 -3.58 -17.10 5.77
C VAL A 69 -3.32 -16.12 4.62
N ILE A 70 -4.37 -15.47 4.11
CA ILE A 70 -4.27 -14.50 3.01
C ILE A 70 -3.43 -13.30 3.44
N PHE A 71 -3.74 -12.71 4.60
CA PHE A 71 -3.02 -11.53 5.07
C PHE A 71 -1.60 -11.82 5.55
N LYS A 72 -1.33 -13.03 6.05
CA LYS A 72 0.03 -13.48 6.34
C LYS A 72 0.87 -13.56 5.05
N PHE A 73 0.32 -14.16 4.00
CA PHE A 73 1.01 -14.24 2.70
C PHE A 73 1.21 -12.85 2.08
N PHE A 74 0.18 -12.01 2.11
CA PHE A 74 0.26 -10.63 1.64
C PHE A 74 1.33 -9.83 2.38
N GLY A 75 1.35 -9.89 3.72
CA GLY A 75 2.37 -9.23 4.55
C GLY A 75 3.78 -9.68 4.19
N TRP A 76 4.00 -10.98 4.00
CA TRP A 76 5.30 -11.52 3.56
C TRP A 76 5.71 -11.03 2.18
N ILE A 77 4.81 -11.00 1.20
CA ILE A 77 5.10 -10.44 -0.13
C ILE A 77 5.53 -8.98 0.00
N VAL A 78 4.80 -8.18 0.76
CA VAL A 78 5.11 -6.76 0.97
C VAL A 78 6.49 -6.61 1.61
N LEU A 79 6.80 -7.37 2.65
CA LEU A 79 8.11 -7.31 3.30
C LEU A 79 9.25 -7.75 2.39
N ALA A 80 9.11 -8.90 1.71
CA ALA A 80 10.14 -9.43 0.83
C ALA A 80 10.46 -8.45 -0.31
N THR A 81 9.43 -7.91 -0.96
CA THR A 81 9.59 -6.91 -2.01
C THR A 81 10.18 -5.60 -1.49
N THR A 82 9.82 -5.17 -0.28
CA THR A 82 10.41 -3.99 0.36
C THR A 82 11.90 -4.18 0.61
N ILE A 83 12.31 -5.33 1.15
CA ILE A 83 13.73 -5.64 1.41
C ILE A 83 14.52 -5.61 0.09
N VAL A 84 14.00 -6.24 -0.97
CA VAL A 84 14.63 -6.19 -2.29
C VAL A 84 14.81 -4.75 -2.77
N LEU A 85 13.78 -3.90 -2.62
CA LEU A 85 13.85 -2.50 -3.06
C LEU A 85 14.75 -1.61 -2.19
N ILE A 86 14.90 -1.91 -0.90
CA ILE A 86 15.86 -1.22 -0.02
C ILE A 86 17.30 -1.56 -0.42
N LEU A 87 17.56 -2.83 -0.75
CA LEU A 87 18.89 -3.30 -1.17
C LEU A 87 19.24 -2.87 -2.61
N THR A 88 18.22 -2.60 -3.43
CA THR A 88 18.40 -2.17 -4.81
C THR A 88 18.80 -0.69 -4.85
N PRO A 89 19.78 -0.29 -5.69
CA PRO A 89 20.11 1.12 -5.87
C PRO A 89 18.89 1.95 -6.28
N TRP A 90 18.68 3.10 -5.64
CA TRP A 90 17.51 3.94 -5.91
C TRP A 90 17.39 4.35 -7.39
N THR A 91 18.51 4.46 -8.11
CA THR A 91 18.53 4.78 -9.55
C THR A 91 17.88 3.70 -10.40
N TRP A 92 17.90 2.43 -9.97
CA TRP A 92 17.23 1.33 -10.65
C TRP A 92 15.73 1.40 -10.41
N HIS A 93 15.31 1.66 -9.16
CA HIS A 93 13.90 1.91 -8.86
C HIS A 93 13.36 3.13 -9.61
N HIS A 94 14.16 4.19 -9.73
CA HIS A 94 13.83 5.37 -10.53
C HIS A 94 13.58 5.02 -12.00
N LYS A 95 14.49 4.24 -12.62
CA LYS A 95 14.32 3.76 -14.00
C LYS A 95 13.08 2.88 -14.17
N PHE A 96 12.82 1.97 -13.22
CA PHE A 96 11.60 1.17 -13.20
C PHE A 96 10.34 2.05 -13.11
N GLY A 97 10.36 3.06 -12.25
CA GLY A 97 9.29 4.04 -12.13
C GLY A 97 9.03 4.79 -13.44
N GLN A 98 10.08 5.24 -14.13
CA GLN A 98 9.93 5.91 -15.45
C GLN A 98 9.24 5.02 -16.49
N TRP A 99 9.44 3.70 -16.42
CA TRP A 99 8.78 2.74 -17.30
C TRP A 99 7.36 2.37 -16.86
N ALA A 100 7.14 2.16 -15.56
CA ALA A 100 5.86 1.66 -15.02
C ALA A 100 4.81 2.77 -14.82
N ILE A 101 5.23 3.97 -14.41
CA ILE A 101 4.33 5.10 -14.11
C ILE A 101 3.46 5.49 -15.31
N PRO A 102 3.96 5.60 -16.56
CA PRO A 102 3.11 5.90 -17.72
C PRO A 102 1.97 4.90 -17.93
N PHE A 103 2.23 3.60 -17.71
CA PHE A 103 1.21 2.55 -17.79
C PHE A 103 0.16 2.71 -16.69
N ALA A 104 0.59 3.02 -15.47
CA ALA A 104 -0.30 3.27 -14.34
C ALA A 104 -1.14 4.53 -14.52
N ILE A 105 -0.56 5.62 -15.07
CA ILE A 105 -1.28 6.86 -15.40
C ILE A 105 -2.35 6.59 -16.47
N ARG A 106 -2.01 5.85 -17.54
CA ARG A 106 -2.95 5.52 -18.62
C ARG A 106 -4.18 4.77 -18.09
N ASN A 107 -4.01 3.96 -17.05
CA ASN A 107 -5.05 3.13 -16.46
C ASN A 107 -5.42 3.57 -15.03
N ILE A 108 -5.22 4.85 -14.67
CA ILE A 108 -5.27 5.32 -13.28
C ILE A 108 -6.61 5.06 -12.58
N VAL A 109 -7.71 5.08 -13.32
CA VAL A 109 -9.04 4.78 -12.79
C VAL A 109 -9.13 3.31 -12.39
N PHE A 110 -8.65 2.39 -13.23
CA PHE A 110 -8.66 0.96 -12.92
C PHE A 110 -7.75 0.64 -11.73
N TYR A 111 -6.54 1.22 -11.69
CA TYR A 111 -5.62 1.08 -10.56
C TYR A 111 -6.22 1.58 -9.26
N SER A 112 -6.88 2.75 -9.29
CA SER A 112 -7.48 3.33 -8.09
C SER A 112 -8.73 2.59 -7.62
N ILE A 113 -9.57 2.08 -8.52
CA ILE A 113 -10.68 1.16 -8.16
C ILE A 113 -10.13 -0.09 -7.49
N SER A 114 -9.10 -0.71 -8.07
CA SER A 114 -8.46 -1.91 -7.49
C SER A 114 -7.90 -1.64 -6.10
N ALA A 115 -7.27 -0.48 -5.90
CA ALA A 115 -6.79 -0.03 -4.60
C ALA A 115 -7.96 0.15 -3.60
N ALA A 116 -9.05 0.79 -4.00
CA ALA A 116 -10.21 0.97 -3.12
C ALA A 116 -10.86 -0.37 -2.72
N ILE A 117 -11.00 -1.32 -3.66
CA ILE A 117 -11.50 -2.67 -3.36
C ILE A 117 -10.61 -3.36 -2.32
N MET A 118 -9.28 -3.32 -2.51
CA MET A 118 -8.33 -3.85 -1.54
C MET A 118 -8.44 -3.14 -0.18
N GLY A 119 -8.59 -1.82 -0.17
CA GLY A 119 -8.75 -1.03 1.05
C GLY A 119 -10.01 -1.40 1.83
N ILE A 120 -11.15 -1.51 1.14
CA ILE A 120 -12.42 -1.97 1.73
C ILE A 120 -12.27 -3.39 2.28
N PHE A 121 -11.63 -4.28 1.52
CA PHE A 121 -11.39 -5.66 1.95
C PHE A 121 -10.51 -5.73 3.20
N ILE A 122 -9.44 -4.93 3.28
CA ILE A 122 -8.60 -4.81 4.47
C ILE A 122 -9.43 -4.34 5.67
N LEU A 123 -10.18 -3.25 5.54
CA LEU A 123 -10.98 -2.71 6.65
C LEU A 123 -12.02 -3.71 7.14
N TYR A 124 -12.71 -4.38 6.22
CA TYR A 124 -13.65 -5.44 6.55
C TYR A 124 -12.99 -6.55 7.37
N CYS A 125 -11.80 -7.00 6.95
CA CYS A 125 -11.08 -8.08 7.62
C CYS A 125 -10.43 -7.68 8.94
N VAL A 126 -10.11 -6.39 9.13
CA VAL A 126 -9.64 -5.82 10.40
C VAL A 126 -10.77 -5.73 11.42
N PHE A 127 -11.92 -5.19 11.02
CA PHE A 127 -12.99 -4.82 11.96
C PHE A 127 -14.00 -5.92 12.23
N LYS A 128 -14.30 -6.80 11.26
CA LYS A 128 -15.32 -7.85 11.48
C LYS A 128 -15.02 -8.74 12.69
N PRO A 129 -13.78 -9.18 12.94
CA PRO A 129 -13.45 -9.96 14.14
C PRO A 129 -13.71 -9.20 15.45
N LEU A 130 -13.55 -7.87 15.47
CA LEU A 130 -13.81 -7.02 16.65
C LEU A 130 -15.29 -6.90 17.01
N PHE A 131 -16.19 -7.09 16.04
CA PHE A 131 -17.64 -7.01 16.24
C PHE A 131 -18.30 -8.38 16.48
N LEU A 132 -17.56 -9.48 16.32
CA LEU A 132 -18.04 -10.86 16.47
C LEU A 132 -17.40 -11.60 17.66
N SER A 133 -16.49 -10.96 18.39
CA SER A 133 -15.90 -11.40 19.66
C SER A 133 -16.69 -10.86 20.84
#